data_AF-A0A8S1IV87-F1
#
_entry.id   AF-A0A8S1IV87-F1
#
_cell.length_a   1.000
_cell.length_b   1.000
_cell.length_c   1.000
_cell.angle_alpha   90.00
_cell.angle_beta   90.00
_cell.angle_gamma   90.00
#
_symmetry.space_group_name_H-M   'P 1'
#
loop_
_entity.id
_entity.type
_entity.pdbx_description
1 polymer ?
#
loop_
_entity_poly.entity_id
_entity_poly.type
_entity_poly.pdbx_seq_one_letter_code
_entity_poly.pdbx_strand_id
1 'polypeptide(L)'
;MAVAMMLNNALSLGQHREWKQTTVEWSGAQAGDRALDVCCGSGDLTFGLAEAVGPTGEVVGLDFAAEMLEEAANEQRRREGRVGPR
;
A
#
# COMPACT_ATOMS: atom_id res chain seq x y z
N MET A 1 -13.34 -3.32 11.21
CA MET A 1 -12.07 -3.02 10.50
C MET A 1 -11.41 -1.69 10.88
N ALA A 2 -12.14 -0.56 10.92
CA ALA A 2 -11.58 0.76 11.27
C ALA A 2 -10.78 0.85 12.60
N VAL A 3 -11.05 -0.08 13.53
CA VAL A 3 -10.38 -0.15 14.84
C VAL A 3 -8.87 -0.34 14.71
N ALA A 4 -8.39 -1.21 13.81
CA ALA A 4 -6.94 -1.44 13.65
C ALA A 4 -6.22 -0.17 13.17
N MET A 5 -6.83 0.58 12.26
CA MET A 5 -6.27 1.83 11.75
C MET A 5 -6.30 2.95 12.81
N MET A 6 -7.36 3.01 13.62
CA MET A 6 -7.44 3.92 14.78
C MET A 6 -6.40 3.59 15.84
N LEU A 7 -6.19 2.30 16.14
CA LEU A 7 -5.16 1.85 17.08
C LEU A 7 -3.77 2.16 16.56
N ASN A 8 -3.48 1.96 15.28
CA ASN A 8 -2.20 2.34 14.68
C ASN A 8 -1.93 3.84 14.86
N ASN A 9 -2.92 4.70 14.58
CA ASN A 9 -2.78 6.14 14.83
C ASN A 9 -2.51 6.46 16.32
N ALA A 10 -3.27 5.87 17.24
CA ALA A 10 -3.18 6.18 18.67
C ALA A 10 -1.89 5.64 19.31
N LEU A 11 -1.53 4.38 19.05
CA LEU A 11 -0.39 3.71 19.67
C LEU A 11 0.95 4.20 19.11
N SER A 12 1.01 4.51 17.80
CA SER A 12 2.22 5.06 17.18
C SER A 12 2.34 6.57 17.29
N LEU A 13 1.32 7.26 17.82
CA LEU A 13 1.17 8.72 17.73
C LEU A 13 1.31 9.23 16.28
N GLY A 14 0.80 8.45 15.31
CA GLY A 14 0.87 8.74 13.88
C GLY A 14 2.17 8.34 13.17
N GLN A 15 3.23 7.94 13.89
CA GLN A 15 4.54 7.62 13.29
C GLN A 15 4.53 6.42 12.33
N HIS A 16 3.54 5.53 12.41
CA HIS A 16 3.41 4.39 11.50
C HIS A 16 3.39 4.78 10.01
N ARG A 17 3.04 6.04 9.68
CA ARG A 17 3.06 6.54 8.30
C ARG A 17 4.50 6.67 7.78
N GLU A 18 5.38 7.25 8.59
CA GLU A 18 6.81 7.37 8.27
C GLU A 18 7.45 5.98 8.21
N TRP A 19 7.13 5.10 9.16
CA TRP A 19 7.64 3.73 9.16
C TRP A 19 7.25 2.97 7.90
N LYS A 20 6.03 3.14 7.38
CA LYS A 20 5.62 2.54 6.10
C LYS A 20 6.46 3.06 4.93
N GLN A 21 6.72 4.37 4.86
CA GLN A 21 7.57 4.93 3.80
C GLN A 21 9.00 4.41 3.90
N THR A 22 9.59 4.43 5.09
CA THR A 22 10.91 3.85 5.35
C THR A 22 10.95 2.35 5.03
N THR A 23 9.85 1.61 5.27
CA THR A 23 9.76 0.19 4.91
C THR A 23 9.85 -0.01 3.40
N VAL A 24 9.22 0.86 2.59
CA VAL A 24 9.38 0.82 1.12
C VAL A 24 10.84 1.04 0.74
N GLU A 25 11.50 2.04 1.33
CA GLU A 25 12.92 2.31 1.06
C GLU A 25 13.82 1.13 1.46
N TRP A 26 13.58 0.55 2.63
CA TRP A 26 14.37 -0.58 3.14
C TRP A 26 14.09 -1.89 2.40
N SER A 27 12.94 -2.02 1.74
CA SER A 27 12.66 -3.18 0.88
C SER A 27 13.64 -3.29 -0.29
N GLY A 28 14.29 -2.17 -0.66
CA GLY A 28 15.19 -2.11 -1.80
C GLY A 28 14.50 -2.22 -3.15
N ALA A 29 13.16 -2.12 -3.20
CA ALA A 29 12.39 -2.20 -4.43
C ALA A 29 12.88 -1.17 -5.47
N GLN A 30 13.11 -1.64 -6.69
CA GLN A 30 13.62 -0.84 -7.80
C GLN A 30 12.64 -0.83 -8.98
N ALA A 31 12.83 0.12 -9.90
CA ALA A 31 12.02 0.23 -11.09
C ALA A 31 12.05 -1.07 -11.92
N GLY A 32 10.87 -1.62 -12.23
CA GLY A 32 10.71 -2.89 -12.94
C GLY A 32 10.63 -4.13 -12.04
N ASP A 33 10.83 -4.00 -10.74
CA ASP A 33 10.72 -5.15 -9.83
C ASP A 33 9.30 -5.66 -9.69
N ARG A 34 9.21 -6.91 -9.22
CA ARG A 34 7.97 -7.56 -8.82
C ARG A 34 7.97 -7.76 -7.31
N ALA A 35 6.95 -7.26 -6.62
CA ALA A 35 6.84 -7.33 -5.17
C ALA A 35 5.51 -7.94 -4.71
N LEU A 36 5.52 -8.55 -3.51
CA LEU A 36 4.35 -9.09 -2.84
C LEU A 36 4.23 -8.45 -1.45
N ASP A 37 3.11 -7.81 -1.18
CA ASP A 37 2.76 -7.26 0.13
C ASP A 37 1.77 -8.21 0.84
N VAL A 38 2.22 -8.85 1.91
CA VAL A 38 1.44 -9.84 2.67
C VAL A 38 0.82 -9.18 3.89
N CYS A 39 -0.48 -9.44 4.10
CA CYS A 39 -1.31 -8.72 5.07
C CYS A 39 -1.39 -7.23 4.74
N CYS A 40 -1.66 -6.94 3.46
CA CYS A 40 -1.58 -5.58 2.92
C CYS A 40 -2.64 -4.61 3.47
N GLY A 41 -3.71 -5.12 4.10
CA GLY A 41 -4.82 -4.31 4.59
C GLY A 41 -5.39 -3.40 3.51
N SER A 42 -5.47 -2.09 3.79
CA SER A 42 -5.97 -1.06 2.88
C SER A 42 -5.00 -0.71 1.75
N GLY A 43 -3.84 -1.35 1.69
CA GLY A 43 -2.88 -1.23 0.59
C GLY A 43 -1.88 -0.08 0.70
N ASP A 44 -1.78 0.63 1.84
CA ASP A 44 -0.87 1.78 1.97
C ASP A 44 0.57 1.46 1.56
N LEU A 45 1.09 0.31 2.02
CA LEU A 45 2.44 -0.15 1.69
C LEU A 45 2.50 -0.68 0.25
N THR A 46 1.50 -1.45 -0.18
CA THR A 46 1.34 -1.92 -1.56
C THR A 46 1.43 -0.76 -2.57
N PHE A 47 0.76 0.36 -2.31
CA PHE A 47 0.81 1.53 -3.17
C PHE A 47 2.17 2.23 -3.15
N GLY A 48 2.80 2.32 -1.97
CA GLY A 48 4.17 2.85 -1.88
C GLY A 48 5.18 2.00 -2.66
N LEU A 49 5.06 0.67 -2.60
CA LEU A 49 5.84 -0.25 -3.42
C LEU A 49 5.53 -0.07 -4.91
N ALA A 50 4.25 0.10 -5.28
CA ALA A 50 3.85 0.29 -6.67
C ALA A 50 4.44 1.58 -7.27
N GLU A 51 4.52 2.65 -6.47
CA GLU A 51 5.20 3.89 -6.85
C GLU A 51 6.71 3.66 -7.02
N ALA A 52 7.35 2.89 -6.13
CA ALA A 52 8.78 2.59 -6.20
C ALA A 52 9.17 1.71 -7.40
N VAL A 53 8.42 0.65 -7.70
CA VAL A 53 8.70 -0.23 -8.85
C VAL A 53 8.29 0.38 -10.19
N GLY A 54 7.46 1.43 -10.16
CA GLY A 54 7.10 2.20 -11.35
C GLY A 54 6.25 1.44 -12.37
N PRO A 55 6.03 2.02 -13.56
CA PRO A 55 5.07 1.52 -14.54
C PRO A 55 5.47 0.19 -15.22
N THR A 56 6.75 -0.18 -15.14
CA THR A 56 7.27 -1.43 -15.69
C THR A 56 7.35 -2.55 -14.66
N GLY A 57 7.12 -2.24 -13.38
CA GLY A 57 7.07 -3.21 -12.28
C GLY A 57 5.65 -3.69 -11.98
N GLU A 58 5.55 -4.61 -11.03
CA GLU A 58 4.29 -5.19 -10.59
C GLU A 58 4.28 -5.36 -9.07
N VAL A 59 3.19 -4.99 -8.41
CA VAL A 59 3.01 -5.26 -6.97
C VAL A 59 1.69 -5.95 -6.75
N VAL A 60 1.71 -7.06 -6.02
CA VAL A 60 0.51 -7.78 -5.61
C VAL A 60 0.31 -7.58 -4.12
N GLY A 61 -0.86 -7.07 -3.73
CA GLY A 61 -1.30 -7.05 -2.33
C GLY A 61 -2.15 -8.28 -2.02
N LEU A 62 -1.88 -8.94 -0.88
CA LEU A 62 -2.63 -10.09 -0.39
C LEU A 62 -3.05 -9.87 1.06
N ASP A 63 -4.32 -10.12 1.36
CA ASP A 63 -4.85 -10.12 2.72
C ASP A 63 -5.97 -11.18 2.86
N PHE A 64 -6.20 -11.66 4.08
CA PHE A 64 -7.33 -12.54 4.37
C PHE A 64 -8.62 -11.76 4.62
N ALA A 65 -8.53 -10.47 4.97
CA ALA A 65 -9.66 -9.60 5.24
C ALA A 65 -10.24 -9.06 3.93
N ALA A 66 -11.24 -9.76 3.38
CA ALA A 66 -11.91 -9.40 2.12
C ALA A 66 -12.41 -7.96 2.08
N GLU A 67 -12.97 -7.48 3.19
CA GLU A 67 -13.45 -6.11 3.36
C GLU A 67 -12.30 -5.09 3.21
N MET A 68 -11.09 -5.37 3.73
CA MET A 68 -9.91 -4.48 3.57
C MET A 68 -9.44 -4.47 2.11
N LEU A 69 -9.47 -5.62 1.43
CA LEU A 69 -9.15 -5.70 0.01
C LEU A 69 -10.14 -4.91 -0.85
N GLU A 70 -11.41 -4.87 -0.46
CA GLU A 70 -12.41 -4.04 -1.14
C GLU A 70 -12.11 -2.54 -0.96
N GLU A 71 -11.70 -2.10 0.24
CA GLU A 71 -11.22 -0.74 0.48
C GLU A 71 -9.97 -0.42 -0.36
N ALA A 72 -8.99 -1.33 -0.39
CA ALA A 72 -7.78 -1.18 -1.20
C ALA A 72 -8.11 -1.08 -2.70
N ALA A 73 -8.98 -1.94 -3.21
CA ALA A 73 -9.42 -1.91 -4.61
C ALA A 73 -10.18 -0.62 -4.96
N ASN A 74 -11.00 -0.11 -4.03
CA ASN A 74 -11.67 1.19 -4.19
C ASN A 74 -10.65 2.33 -4.28
N GLU A 75 -9.63 2.33 -3.42
CA GLU A 75 -8.58 3.35 -3.44
C GLU A 75 -7.70 3.24 -4.69
N GLN A 76 -7.38 2.02 -5.14
CA GLN A 76 -6.67 1.80 -6.41
C GLN A 76 -7.41 2.46 -7.57
N ARG A 77 -8.72 2.19 -7.72
CA ARG A 77 -9.55 2.83 -8.77
C ARG A 77 -9.56 4.35 -8.68
N ARG A 78 -9.58 4.91 -7.46
CA ARG A 78 -9.49 6.37 -7.26
C ARG A 78 -8.15 6.94 -7.69
N ARG A 79 -7.05 6.24 -7.42
CA ARG A 79 -5.70 6.63 -7.83
C ARG A 79 -5.54 6.55 -9.35
N GLU A 80 -6.02 5.48 -9.97
CA GLU A 80 -6.05 5.32 -11.43
C GLU A 80 -6.86 6.43 -12.10
N GLY A 81 -8.00 6.84 -11.54
CA GLY A 81 -8.79 7.96 -12.08
C GLY A 81 -8.15 9.35 -11.94
N ARG A 82 -7.17 9.53 -11.04
CA ARG A 82 -6.42 10.80 -10.88
C ARG A 82 -5.26 10.91 -11.86
N VAL A 83 -4.72 9.78 -12.30
CA VAL A 83 -3.72 9.70 -13.35
C VAL A 83 -4.50 9.63 -14.66
N GLY A 84 -4.67 10.76 -15.36
CA GLY A 84 -5.37 10.80 -16.64
C GLY A 84 -4.88 9.70 -17.61
N PRO A 85 -5.70 9.32 -18.63
CA PRO A 85 -5.47 8.11 -19.42
C PRO A 85 -4.04 8.05 -19.94
N ARG A 86 -3.36 6.93 -19.62
CA ARG A 86 -2.01 6.61 -20.05
C ARG A 86 -1.93 6.49 -21.57
#